data_AF-A0A352WWV0-F1
#
_entry.id   AF-A0A352WWV0-F1
#
_cell.length_a   1.000
_cell.length_b   1.000
_cell.length_c   1.000
_cell.angle_alpha   90.00
_cell.angle_beta   90.00
_cell.angle_gamma   90.00
#
_symmetry.space_group_name_H-M   'P 1'
#
loop_
_entity.id
_entity.type
_entity.pdbx_description
1 polymer ?
#
loop_
_entity_poly.entity_id
_entity_poly.type
_entity_poly.pdbx_seq_one_letter_code
_entity_poly.pdbx_strand_id
1 'polypeptide(L)' 'MRLGIDLGGTNIAAGLVDDKGKILLKQIAPTPVKEGADSIVATM' A
#
# COMPACT_ATOMS: atom_id res chain seq x y z
N MET A 1 11.27 -1.24 12.53
CA MET A 1 9.92 -0.98 11.97
C MET A 1 10.01 -0.81 10.47
N ARG A 2 9.06 -1.35 9.70
CA ARG A 2 9.05 -1.35 8.23
C ARG A 2 7.64 -1.02 7.71
N LEU A 3 7.56 -0.38 6.55
CA LEU A 3 6.30 -0.24 5.81
C LEU A 3 6.30 -1.26 4.66
N GLY A 4 5.38 -2.22 4.71
CA GLY A 4 5.14 -3.15 3.61
C GLY A 4 4.07 -2.59 2.68
N ILE A 5 4.33 -2.61 1.37
CA ILE A 5 3.39 -2.20 0.33
C ILE A 5 3.22 -3.38 -0.63
N ASP A 6 1.96 -3.77 -0.87
CA ASP A 6 1.54 -4.76 -1.86
C ASP A 6 0.67 -4.06 -2.90
N LEU A 7 1.20 -3.90 -4.12
CA LEU A 7 0.57 -3.20 -5.22
C LEU A 7 -0.07 -4.20 -6.18
N GLY A 8 -1.39 -4.37 -6.09
CA GLY A 8 -2.18 -5.19 -7.01
C GLY A 8 -2.95 -4.37 -8.04
N GLY A 9 -3.53 -5.05 -9.04
CA GLY A 9 -4.39 -4.42 -10.05
C GLY A 9 -5.79 -4.03 -9.55
N THR A 10 -6.25 -4.58 -8.42
CA THR A 10 -7.56 -4.26 -7.85
C THR A 10 -7.43 -3.39 -6.60
N ASN A 11 -6.47 -3.71 -5.74
CA ASN A 11 -6.23 -3.00 -4.49
C ASN A 11 -4.73 -2.82 -4.23
N ILE A 12 -4.41 -1.76 -3.50
CA ILE A 12 -3.13 -1.50 -2.86
C ILE A 12 -3.30 -1.78 -1.36
N ALA A 13 -2.46 -2.64 -0.79
CA ALA A 13 -2.42 -2.88 0.64
C ALA A 13 -1.13 -2.30 1.25
N ALA A 14 -1.25 -1.65 2.39
CA ALA A 14 -0.13 -1.11 3.14
C ALA A 14 -0.19 -1.63 4.58
N GLY A 15 0.97 -1.90 5.18
CA GLY A 15 1.04 -2.33 6.58
C GLY A 15 2.30 -1.91 7.30
N LEU A 16 2.15 -1.51 8.56
CA LEU A 16 3.27 -1.25 9.47
C LEU A 16 3.70 -2.58 10.10
N VAL A 17 4.95 -2.97 9.91
CA VAL A 17 5.49 -4.26 10.34
C VAL A 17 6.61 -4.05 11.35
N ASP A 18 6.56 -4.79 12.45
CA ASP A 18 7.65 -4.79 13.43
C ASP A 18 8.86 -5.63 12.96
N ASP A 19 9.90 -5.68 13.78
CA ASP A 19 11.15 -6.37 13.41
C ASP A 19 11.01 -7.90 13.43
N LYS A 20 9.97 -8.42 14.11
CA LYS A 20 9.62 -9.84 14.16
C LYS A 20 8.67 -10.26 13.04
N GLY A 21 8.24 -9.34 12.18
CA GLY A 21 7.34 -9.61 11.06
C GLY A 21 5.85 -9.52 11.43
N LYS A 22 5.50 -9.04 12.62
CA LYS A 22 4.09 -8.83 13.00
C LYS A 22 3.55 -7.57 12.33
N ILE A 23 2.38 -7.70 11.71
CA ILE A 23 1.62 -6.54 11.20
C ILE A 23 0.97 -5.84 12.39
N LEU A 24 1.36 -4.58 12.61
CA LEU A 24 0.82 -3.70 13.65
C LEU A 24 -0.39 -2.89 13.16
N LEU A 25 -0.37 -2.48 11.90
CA LEU A 25 -1.44 -1.74 11.22
C LEU A 25 -1.58 -2.22 9.79
N LYS A 26 -2.79 -2.18 9.24
CA LYS A 26 -3.09 -2.54 7.86
C LYS A 26 -4.14 -1.59 7.28
N GLN A 27 -3.92 -1.15 6.03
CA GLN A 27 -4.89 -0.41 5.23
C GLN A 27 -4.97 -0.99 3.83
N ILE A 28 -6.14 -0.91 3.22
CA ILE A 28 -6.40 -1.33 1.84
C ILE A 28 -7.14 -0.19 1.13
N ALA A 29 -6.72 0.12 -0.09
CA ALA A 29 -7.41 1.06 -0.98
C ALA A 29 -7.55 0.47 -2.39
N PRO A 30 -8.59 0.81 -3.16
CA PRO A 30 -8.69 0.42 -4.57
C PRO A 30 -7.51 0.95 -5.38
N THR A 31 -7.04 0.19 -6.36
CA THR A 31 -6.00 0.65 -7.29
C THR A 31 -6.62 1.50 -8.40
N PRO A 32 -6.17 2.75 -8.60
CA PRO A 32 -6.63 3.61 -9.69
C PRO A 32 -5.96 3.20 -11.02
N VAL A 33 -6.29 2.01 -11.52
CA VAL A 33 -5.64 1.42 -12.71
C VAL A 33 -5.88 2.19 -14.00
N LYS A 34 -6.98 2.96 -14.08
CA LYS A 34 -7.32 3.72 -15.29
C LYS A 34 -6.59 5.05 -15.34
N GLU A 35 -6.24 5.58 -14.18
CA GLU A 35 -5.62 6.89 -13.98
C GLU A 35 -4.08 6.82 -14.10
N GLY A 36 -3.51 5.61 -14.17
CA GLY A 36 -2.08 5.39 -14.40
C GLY A 36 -1.21 5.56 -13.15
N ALA A 37 0.08 5.26 -13.27
CA ALA A 37 1.00 5.24 -12.12
C ALA A 37 1.14 6.61 -11.43
N ASP A 38 1.01 7.71 -12.18
CA ASP A 38 1.08 9.06 -11.61
C ASP A 38 0.00 9.28 -10.56
N SER A 39 -1.20 8.73 -10.74
CA SER A 39 -2.29 8.83 -9.76
C SER A 39 -2.02 8.10 -8.44
N ILE A 40 -1.12 7.11 -8.45
CA ILE A 40 -0.72 6.33 -7.27
C ILE A 40 0.33 7.10 -6.46
N VAL A 41 1.23 7.82 -7.13
CA VAL A 41 2.28 8.62 -6.51
C VAL A 41 1.80 10.05 -6.20
N ALA A 42 0.72 10.49 -6.84
CA ALA A 42 0.17 11.82 -6.68
C ALA A 42 -0.50 12.02 -5.32
N THR A 43 0.29 12.28 -4.27
CA THR A 43 -0.03 13.29 -3.24
C THR A 43 1.17 13.62 -2.34
N MET A 44 1.35 14.91 -2.05
CA MET A 44 1.76 15.42 -0.73
C MET A 44 0.55 16.14 -0.13
#